data_AF-A0AAE4EHJ8-F1
#
_entry.id   AF-A0AAE4EHJ8-F1
#
_cell.length_a   1.000
_cell.length_b   1.000
_cell.length_c   1.000
_cell.angle_alpha   90.00
_cell.angle_beta   90.00
_cell.angle_gamma   90.00
#
_symmetry.space_group_name_H-M   'P 1'
#
loop_
_entity.id
_entity.type
_entity.pdbx_description
1 polymer ?
#
loop_
_entity_poly.entity_id
_entity_poly.type
_entity_poly.pdbx_seq_one_letter_code
_entity_poly.pdbx_strand_id
1 'polypeptide(L)'
;MEDVRTVLKAYVTEGEPPIGLSGEAVLAAARRARRQHLVTGAAAVCVVVLALALAVVVLPHRAEVASPPCPGATDTRAALVERLSCLVGRAVRAMLPPEAQISRLTIPGETPPADPFHLIADPAGDAPGEALFHLGVRVTDARGTGSVYVLILPGGGGGPKCGDPDQIGCRTETTPRGLLWLSTLRSGDVVTNRVGLAAPNAHVQFWSDNSGVLPRTGVRLPKQRPEPTLTLDQVRQLTLTPGLDL
;
A
#
# COMPACT_ATOMS: atom_id res chain seq x y z
N MET A 1 -18.60 -34.65 -30.52
CA MET A 1 -19.21 -35.36 -29.39
C MET A 1 -19.30 -36.82 -29.78
N GLU A 2 -18.30 -37.61 -29.37
CA GLU A 2 -18.21 -39.02 -29.72
C GLU A 2 -19.16 -39.84 -28.85
N ASP A 3 -19.89 -40.74 -29.50
CA ASP A 3 -20.97 -41.53 -28.91
C ASP A 3 -20.38 -42.63 -28.02
N VAL A 4 -20.76 -42.63 -26.74
CA VAL A 4 -20.34 -43.60 -25.70
C VAL A 4 -20.58 -45.06 -26.13
N ARG A 5 -21.53 -45.27 -27.06
CA ARG A 5 -21.80 -46.58 -27.68
C ARG A 5 -20.65 -47.13 -28.52
N THR A 6 -19.79 -46.27 -29.07
CA THR A 6 -18.67 -46.68 -29.93
C THR A 6 -17.49 -47.19 -29.11
N VAL A 7 -17.26 -46.60 -27.92
CA VAL A 7 -16.19 -47.00 -26.99
C VAL A 7 -16.50 -48.35 -26.33
N LEU A 8 -17.77 -48.65 -26.08
CA LEU A 8 -18.21 -49.94 -25.51
C LEU A 8 -18.17 -51.11 -26.51
N LYS A 9 -18.15 -50.86 -27.82
CA LYS A 9 -18.03 -51.91 -28.83
C LYS A 9 -16.60 -52.42 -29.02
N ALA A 10 -15.59 -51.61 -28.69
CA ALA A 10 -14.18 -51.98 -28.84
C ALA A 10 -13.69 -53.02 -27.80
N TYR A 11 -14.49 -53.32 -26.77
CA TYR A 11 -14.11 -54.25 -25.69
C TYR A 11 -14.74 -55.65 -25.79
N VAL A 12 -15.43 -55.97 -26.91
CA VAL A 12 -16.21 -57.21 -27.05
C VAL A 12 -15.75 -58.10 -28.22
N THR A 13 -14.55 -57.87 -28.74
CA THR A 13 -13.98 -58.76 -29.76
C THR A 13 -12.55 -59.15 -29.41
N GLU A 14 -12.43 -60.12 -28.50
CA GLU A 14 -11.52 -61.27 -28.62
C GLU A 14 -11.77 -62.23 -27.44
N GLY A 15 -12.28 -63.42 -27.75
CA GLY A 15 -12.13 -64.67 -26.97
C GLY A 15 -12.66 -64.74 -25.53
N GLU A 16 -13.90 -65.25 -25.39
CA GLU A 16 -14.39 -66.12 -24.29
C GLU A 16 -14.79 -65.50 -22.91
N PRO A 17 -16.06 -65.67 -22.46
CA PRO A 17 -16.43 -65.60 -21.04
C PRO A 17 -17.24 -66.84 -20.57
N PRO A 18 -17.49 -67.08 -19.26
CA PRO A 18 -17.19 -66.23 -18.10
C PRO A 18 -16.49 -66.97 -16.94
N ILE A 19 -15.51 -66.34 -16.29
CA ILE A 19 -15.21 -66.70 -14.89
C ILE A 19 -16.42 -66.25 -14.07
N GLY A 20 -17.03 -67.21 -13.34
CA GLY A 20 -18.22 -67.02 -12.53
C GLY A 20 -18.09 -65.86 -11.56
N LEU A 21 -18.57 -64.69 -11.96
CA LEU A 21 -18.77 -63.54 -11.10
C LEU A 21 -20.23 -63.60 -10.63
N SER A 22 -20.42 -64.13 -9.43
CA SER A 22 -21.72 -64.02 -8.77
C SER A 22 -22.09 -62.53 -8.66
N GLY A 23 -23.37 -62.19 -8.82
CA GLY A 23 -23.84 -60.81 -8.70
C GLY A 23 -23.47 -60.16 -7.35
N GLU A 24 -23.27 -60.98 -6.33
CA GLU A 24 -22.74 -60.55 -5.03
C GLU A 24 -21.27 -60.11 -5.08
N ALA A 25 -20.41 -60.75 -5.88
CA ALA A 25 -19.00 -60.37 -6.03
C ALA A 25 -18.87 -58.99 -6.70
N VAL A 26 -19.72 -58.71 -7.69
CA VAL A 26 -19.76 -57.41 -8.38
C VAL A 26 -20.28 -56.31 -7.46
N LEU A 27 -21.34 -56.58 -6.68
CA LEU A 27 -21.86 -55.62 -5.71
C LEU A 27 -20.90 -55.39 -4.53
N ALA A 28 -20.17 -56.42 -4.09
CA ALA A 28 -19.13 -56.30 -3.06
C ALA A 28 -17.94 -55.47 -3.56
N ALA A 29 -17.50 -55.69 -4.80
CA ALA A 29 -16.45 -54.90 -5.45
C ALA A 29 -16.87 -53.43 -5.64
N ALA A 30 -18.11 -53.17 -6.08
CA ALA A 30 -18.65 -51.82 -6.22
C ALA A 30 -18.77 -51.09 -4.87
N ARG A 31 -19.19 -51.78 -3.79
CA ARG A 31 -19.20 -51.20 -2.43
C ARG A 31 -17.80 -50.91 -1.91
N ARG A 32 -16.82 -51.78 -2.22
CA ARG A 32 -15.42 -51.61 -1.81
C ARG A 32 -14.76 -50.42 -2.52
N ALA A 33 -14.99 -50.28 -3.83
CA ALA A 33 -14.54 -49.12 -4.60
C ALA A 33 -15.16 -47.82 -4.09
N ARG A 34 -16.47 -47.81 -3.81
CA ARG A 34 -17.16 -46.62 -3.26
C ARG A 34 -16.65 -46.22 -1.88
N ARG A 35 -16.33 -47.19 -1.02
CA ARG A 35 -15.69 -46.92 0.29
C ARG A 35 -14.26 -46.39 0.13
N GLN A 36 -13.47 -46.93 -0.79
CA GLN A 36 -12.12 -46.44 -1.05
C GLN A 36 -12.11 -45.00 -1.56
N HIS A 37 -13.02 -44.64 -2.48
CA HIS A 37 -13.15 -43.26 -2.96
C HIS A 37 -13.61 -42.27 -1.88
N LEU A 38 -14.46 -42.71 -0.94
CA LEU A 38 -14.85 -41.88 0.20
C LEU A 38 -13.69 -41.68 1.20
N VAL A 39 -12.89 -42.72 1.43
CA VAL A 39 -11.72 -42.66 2.32
C VAL A 39 -10.61 -41.80 1.72
N THR A 40 -10.35 -41.90 0.41
CA THR A 40 -9.36 -41.04 -0.26
C THR A 40 -9.82 -39.59 -0.35
N GLY A 41 -11.12 -39.36 -0.58
CA GLY A 41 -11.71 -38.02 -0.51
C GLY A 41 -11.58 -37.39 0.87
N ALA A 42 -11.88 -38.15 1.93
CA ALA A 42 -11.73 -37.69 3.31
C ALA A 42 -10.26 -37.38 3.66
N ALA A 43 -9.32 -38.24 3.25
CA ALA A 43 -7.90 -38.02 3.46
C ALA A 43 -7.39 -36.75 2.77
N ALA A 44 -7.81 -36.50 1.51
CA ALA A 44 -7.44 -35.30 0.78
C ALA A 44 -7.96 -34.01 1.47
N VAL A 45 -9.20 -34.03 1.96
CA VAL A 45 -9.77 -32.90 2.72
C VAL A 45 -9.00 -32.67 4.02
N CYS A 46 -8.66 -33.72 4.77
CA CYS A 46 -7.87 -33.59 5.98
C CYS A 46 -6.48 -32.97 5.72
N VAL A 47 -5.80 -33.35 4.63
CA VAL A 47 -4.49 -32.78 4.28
C VAL A 47 -4.60 -31.29 3.92
N VAL A 48 -5.64 -30.89 3.19
CA VAL A 48 -5.88 -29.47 2.83
C VAL A 48 -6.20 -28.64 4.08
N VAL A 49 -7.05 -29.16 4.97
CA VAL A 49 -7.37 -28.50 6.24
C VAL A 49 -6.14 -28.40 7.14
N LEU A 50 -5.31 -29.44 7.22
CA LEU A 50 -4.07 -29.40 7.99
C LEU A 50 -3.08 -28.38 7.41
N ALA A 51 -2.95 -28.32 6.08
CA ALA A 51 -2.07 -27.38 5.39
C ALA A 51 -2.54 -25.92 5.58
N LEU A 52 -3.84 -25.66 5.51
CA LEU A 52 -4.42 -24.35 5.81
C LEU A 52 -4.25 -23.98 7.29
N ALA A 53 -4.46 -24.92 8.21
CA ALA A 53 -4.25 -24.70 9.64
C ALA A 53 -2.78 -24.42 9.97
N LEU A 54 -1.84 -25.17 9.38
CA LEU A 54 -0.40 -24.92 9.50
C LEU A 54 0.00 -23.57 8.90
N ALA A 55 -0.56 -23.16 7.76
CA ALA A 55 -0.31 -21.85 7.17
C ALA A 55 -0.77 -20.70 8.10
N VAL A 56 -1.86 -20.89 8.86
CA VAL A 56 -2.35 -19.91 9.84
C VAL A 56 -1.45 -19.86 11.10
N VAL A 57 -0.92 -21.00 11.55
CA VAL A 57 -0.07 -21.08 12.76
C VAL A 57 1.36 -20.58 12.49
N VAL A 58 1.86 -20.65 11.25
CA VAL A 58 3.24 -20.27 10.89
C VAL A 58 3.34 -18.83 10.39
N LEU A 59 2.24 -18.07 10.27
CA LEU A 59 2.33 -16.61 10.13
C LEU A 59 2.95 -16.05 11.42
N PRO A 60 4.21 -15.58 11.39
CA PRO A 60 4.75 -14.93 12.56
C PRO A 60 3.94 -13.64 12.69
N HIS A 61 3.04 -13.59 13.67
CA HIS A 61 2.66 -12.32 14.28
C HIS A 61 3.95 -11.75 14.85
N ARG A 62 4.73 -11.06 14.01
CA ARG A 62 5.75 -10.13 14.48
C ARG A 62 4.96 -9.05 15.19
N ALA A 63 4.80 -9.22 16.49
CA ALA A 63 4.31 -8.19 17.38
C ALA A 63 5.01 -6.89 17.00
N GLU A 64 4.25 -5.82 16.81
CA GLU A 64 4.78 -4.48 16.66
C GLU A 64 5.77 -4.24 17.80
N VAL A 65 7.06 -4.20 17.48
CA VAL A 65 8.06 -3.74 18.43
C VAL A 65 7.67 -2.31 18.75
N ALA A 66 7.24 -2.07 20.00
CA ALA A 66 6.83 -0.77 20.48
C ALA A 66 7.91 0.26 20.14
N SER A 67 7.64 1.06 19.11
CA SER A 67 8.60 2.05 18.64
C SER A 67 8.61 3.21 19.64
N PRO A 68 9.79 3.66 20.12
CA PRO A 68 9.90 4.67 21.18
C PRO A 68 9.08 5.91 20.82
N PRO A 69 8.35 6.60 21.70
CA PRO A 69 7.53 7.74 21.28
C PRO A 69 8.34 8.80 20.52
N CYS A 70 7.73 9.51 19.56
CA CYS A 70 8.39 10.65 18.92
C CYS A 70 8.69 11.74 19.96
N PRO A 71 9.76 12.53 19.77
CA PRO A 71 10.08 13.64 20.66
C PRO A 71 8.87 14.57 20.89
N GLY A 72 8.75 15.11 22.11
CA GLY A 72 7.68 16.03 22.48
C GLY A 72 7.83 17.43 21.85
N ALA A 73 6.85 18.31 22.10
CA ALA A 73 6.92 19.70 21.66
C ALA A 73 8.08 20.45 22.34
N THR A 74 8.80 21.25 21.57
CA THR A 74 10.03 21.95 21.98
C THR A 74 10.17 23.27 21.23
N ASP A 75 10.73 24.29 21.88
CA ASP A 75 10.83 25.66 21.35
C ASP A 75 12.03 25.90 20.43
N THR A 76 12.61 24.86 19.82
CA THR A 76 13.72 25.03 18.87
C THR A 76 13.39 24.46 17.51
N ARG A 77 13.92 25.09 16.45
CA ARG A 77 13.69 24.65 15.08
C ARG A 77 14.22 23.23 14.85
N ALA A 78 15.39 22.92 15.41
CA ALA A 78 16.00 21.60 15.29
C ALA A 78 15.13 20.50 15.92
N ALA A 79 14.55 20.77 17.09
CA ALA A 79 13.71 19.79 17.76
C ALA A 79 12.29 19.70 17.13
N LEU A 80 11.78 20.77 16.52
CA LEU A 80 10.62 20.69 15.62
C LEU A 80 10.89 19.80 14.41
N VAL A 81 12.06 19.94 13.76
CA VAL A 81 12.47 19.05 12.66
C VAL A 81 12.49 17.60 13.13
N GLU A 82 13.15 17.30 14.26
CA GLU A 82 13.26 15.94 14.79
C GLU A 82 11.88 15.32 15.09
N ARG A 83 11.00 16.07 15.77
CA ARG A 83 9.63 15.66 16.08
C ARG A 83 8.82 15.38 14.83
N LEU A 84 8.76 16.35 13.91
CA LEU A 84 7.96 16.23 12.70
C LEU A 84 8.50 15.13 11.78
N SER A 85 9.82 14.98 11.66
CA SER A 85 10.45 13.88 10.93
C SER A 85 10.06 12.52 11.47
N CYS A 86 10.03 12.37 12.80
CA CYS A 86 9.57 11.13 13.44
C CYS A 86 8.09 10.87 13.14
N LEU A 87 7.21 11.87 13.29
CA LEU A 87 5.77 11.75 13.04
C LEU A 87 5.48 11.36 11.59
N VAL A 88 6.03 12.12 10.63
CA VAL A 88 5.89 11.87 9.19
C VAL A 88 6.46 10.49 8.84
N GLY A 89 7.68 10.19 9.30
CA GLY A 89 8.35 8.94 9.00
C GLY A 89 7.63 7.71 9.54
N ARG A 90 6.94 7.80 10.68
CA ARG A 90 6.09 6.72 11.18
C ARG A 90 4.80 6.58 10.40
N ALA A 91 4.10 7.69 10.20
CA ALA A 91 2.81 7.70 9.52
C ALA A 91 2.96 7.14 8.10
N VAL A 92 4.00 7.56 7.36
CA VAL A 92 4.27 7.05 6.01
C VAL A 92 4.65 5.58 6.03
N ARG A 93 5.58 5.14 6.89
CA ARG A 93 5.99 3.72 6.96
C ARG A 93 4.83 2.79 7.31
N ALA A 94 3.89 3.22 8.16
CA ALA A 94 2.71 2.45 8.50
C ALA A 94 1.74 2.22 7.32
N MET A 95 1.80 3.08 6.28
CA MET A 95 0.95 2.97 5.08
C MET A 95 1.59 2.16 3.95
N LEU A 96 2.86 1.76 4.12
CA LEU A 96 3.64 1.10 3.08
C LEU A 96 3.85 -0.39 3.40
N PRO A 97 4.06 -1.23 2.37
CA PRO A 97 4.50 -2.60 2.58
C PRO A 97 5.81 -2.63 3.40
N PRO A 98 5.99 -3.60 4.33
CA PRO A 98 7.20 -3.69 5.15
C PRO A 98 8.50 -3.82 4.35
N GLU A 99 8.43 -4.39 3.15
CA GLU A 99 9.54 -4.57 2.21
C GLU A 99 9.83 -3.35 1.35
N ALA A 100 9.03 -2.28 1.44
CA ALA A 100 9.21 -1.08 0.64
C ALA A 100 10.54 -0.39 0.98
N GLN A 101 11.35 -0.15 -0.04
CA GLN A 101 12.59 0.60 0.09
C GLN A 101 12.27 2.09 0.03
N ILE A 102 12.73 2.83 1.03
CA ILE A 102 12.50 4.27 1.14
C ILE A 102 13.85 4.98 1.07
N SER A 103 13.99 5.91 0.14
CA SER A 103 15.18 6.76 0.03
C SER A 103 14.80 8.22 -0.11
N ARG A 104 15.68 9.12 0.34
CA ARG A 104 15.50 10.56 0.18
C ARG A 104 15.47 10.92 -1.29
N LEU A 105 14.51 11.75 -1.70
CA LEU A 105 14.59 12.47 -2.97
C LEU A 105 15.47 13.71 -2.77
N THR A 106 16.64 13.73 -3.41
CA THR A 106 17.61 14.83 -3.33
C THR A 106 17.84 15.51 -4.68
N ILE A 107 18.16 16.79 -4.65
CA ILE A 107 18.66 17.49 -5.84
C ILE A 107 20.10 17.03 -6.16
N PRO A 108 20.56 17.14 -7.42
CA PRO A 108 21.94 16.79 -7.76
C PRO A 108 22.97 17.54 -6.90
N GLY A 109 23.91 16.81 -6.31
CA GLY A 109 24.98 17.37 -5.47
C GLY A 109 24.63 17.44 -3.97
N GLU A 110 23.38 17.19 -3.58
CA GLU A 110 22.99 17.10 -2.18
C GLU A 110 23.33 15.72 -1.60
N THR A 111 23.93 15.70 -0.40
CA THR A 111 24.16 14.47 0.35
C THR A 111 22.88 14.13 1.13
N PRO A 112 22.26 12.96 0.91
CA PRO A 112 21.04 12.61 1.61
C PRO A 112 21.29 12.45 3.12
N PRO A 113 20.34 12.85 3.98
CA PRO A 113 20.39 12.56 5.41
C PRO A 113 20.32 11.04 5.65
N ALA A 114 20.83 10.61 6.81
CA ALA A 114 20.80 9.20 7.21
C ALA A 114 19.36 8.68 7.36
N ASP A 115 18.46 9.48 7.94
CA ASP A 115 17.02 9.21 7.91
C ASP A 115 16.39 9.89 6.69
N PRO A 116 15.79 9.14 5.73
CA PRO A 116 15.16 9.74 4.55
C PRO A 116 13.99 10.68 4.89
N PHE A 117 13.44 10.60 6.11
CA PHE A 117 12.37 11.48 6.58
C PHE A 117 12.86 12.70 7.36
N HIS A 118 14.17 12.96 7.42
CA HIS A 118 14.68 14.20 7.98
C HIS A 118 14.15 15.39 7.15
N LEU A 119 13.33 16.24 7.79
CA LEU A 119 12.68 17.38 7.15
C LEU A 119 13.69 18.49 6.94
N ILE A 120 13.56 19.19 5.81
CA ILE A 120 14.23 20.47 5.61
C ILE A 120 13.35 21.54 6.26
N ALA A 121 13.96 22.44 7.03
CA ALA A 121 13.30 23.60 7.62
C ALA A 121 13.86 24.87 6.97
N ASP A 122 13.15 25.37 5.96
CA ASP A 122 13.50 26.63 5.30
C ASP A 122 13.01 27.81 6.14
N PRO A 123 13.89 28.77 6.51
CA PRO A 123 13.46 29.92 7.30
C PRO A 123 12.48 30.80 6.51
N ALA A 124 11.28 31.01 7.05
CA ALA A 124 10.36 32.06 6.58
C ALA A 124 10.13 33.17 7.61
N GLY A 125 10.69 33.03 8.81
CA GLY A 125 10.67 33.99 9.90
C GLY A 125 11.70 33.65 10.99
N ASP A 126 11.72 34.46 12.05
CA ASP A 126 12.70 34.33 13.14
C ASP A 126 12.30 33.25 14.15
N ALA A 127 11.00 33.02 14.32
CA ALA A 127 10.53 32.00 15.26
C ALA A 127 10.79 30.58 14.73
N PRO A 128 11.03 29.61 15.62
CA PRO A 128 11.15 28.19 15.27
C PRO A 128 9.98 27.66 14.44
N GLY A 129 8.76 28.03 14.83
CA GLY A 129 7.51 27.61 14.20
C GLY A 129 7.16 28.36 12.91
N GLU A 130 7.92 29.38 12.53
CA GLU A 130 7.73 30.13 11.28
C GLU A 130 8.53 29.54 10.12
N ALA A 131 9.19 28.40 10.30
CA ALA A 131 9.87 27.72 9.21
C ALA A 131 8.87 26.96 8.31
N LEU A 132 9.20 26.87 7.02
CA LEU A 132 8.56 25.96 6.08
C LEU A 132 9.24 24.59 6.20
N PHE A 133 8.47 23.54 6.47
CA PHE A 133 9.01 22.18 6.59
C PHE A 133 8.62 21.35 5.38
N HIS A 134 9.60 20.73 4.72
CA HIS A 134 9.31 19.90 3.55
C HIS A 134 10.27 18.73 3.38
N LEU A 135 9.78 17.68 2.74
CA LEU A 135 10.58 16.55 2.28
C LEU A 135 9.88 15.84 1.11
N GLY A 136 10.68 15.16 0.29
CA GLY A 136 10.23 14.09 -0.61
C GLY A 136 11.01 12.80 -0.34
N VAL A 137 10.32 11.68 -0.46
CA VAL A 137 10.91 10.35 -0.45
C VAL A 137 10.51 9.56 -1.68
N ARG A 138 11.45 8.79 -2.20
CA ARG A 138 11.23 7.76 -3.21
C ARG A 138 10.85 6.47 -2.49
N VAL A 139 9.80 5.83 -2.97
CA VAL A 139 9.34 4.53 -2.48
C VAL A 139 9.40 3.53 -3.61
N THR A 140 10.15 2.45 -3.39
CA THR A 140 10.26 1.33 -4.33
C THR A 140 9.70 0.06 -3.67
N ASP A 141 8.68 -0.53 -4.28
CA ASP A 141 8.04 -1.76 -3.86
C ASP A 141 7.86 -2.72 -5.06
N ALA A 142 7.18 -3.85 -4.85
CA ALA A 142 6.91 -4.83 -5.91
C ALA A 142 6.07 -4.27 -7.10
N ARG A 143 5.37 -3.15 -6.90
CA ARG A 143 4.55 -2.48 -7.92
C ARG A 143 5.33 -1.42 -8.71
N GLY A 144 6.58 -1.16 -8.34
CA GLY A 144 7.47 -0.21 -9.01
C GLY A 144 7.90 0.94 -8.11
N THR A 145 8.29 2.06 -8.72
CA THR A 145 8.80 3.23 -8.00
C THR A 145 7.82 4.39 -8.06
N GLY A 146 7.56 5.01 -6.93
CA GLY A 146 6.80 6.27 -6.84
C GLY A 146 7.39 7.17 -5.77
N SER A 147 6.64 8.20 -5.38
CA SER A 147 7.09 9.11 -4.34
C SER A 147 5.97 9.55 -3.41
N VAL A 148 6.41 10.05 -2.26
CA VAL A 148 5.58 10.69 -1.23
C VAL A 148 6.28 11.96 -0.80
N TYR A 149 5.53 13.04 -0.70
CA TYR A 149 6.02 14.34 -0.28
C TYR A 149 5.14 14.90 0.82
N VAL A 150 5.73 15.80 1.59
CA VAL A 150 5.03 16.62 2.57
C VAL A 150 5.55 18.05 2.52
N LEU A 151 4.63 18.97 2.75
CA LEU A 151 4.86 20.39 2.96
C LEU A 151 4.03 20.83 4.16
N ILE A 152 4.67 21.48 5.13
CA ILE A 152 4.02 22.09 6.29
C ILE A 152 4.42 23.57 6.27
N LEU A 153 3.42 24.43 6.14
CA LEU A 153 3.58 25.88 6.16
C LEU A 153 3.04 26.44 7.46
N PRO A 154 3.71 27.44 8.07
CA PRO A 154 3.17 28.14 9.21
C PRO A 154 1.97 29.00 8.83
N GLY A 155 1.04 29.16 9.78
CA GLY A 155 -0.16 29.96 9.63
C GLY A 155 -1.35 29.22 9.00
N GLY A 156 -2.55 29.74 9.25
CA GLY A 156 -3.78 29.26 8.62
C GLY A 156 -3.89 29.74 7.17
N GLY A 157 -3.43 28.92 6.23
CA GLY A 157 -3.54 29.19 4.79
C GLY A 157 -4.69 28.42 4.14
N GLY A 158 -5.35 29.00 3.14
CA GLY A 158 -6.28 28.27 2.28
C GLY A 158 -5.55 27.25 1.40
N GLY A 159 -6.14 26.08 1.17
CA GLY A 159 -5.61 25.10 0.22
C GLY A 159 -5.79 25.52 -1.24
N PRO A 160 -5.14 24.82 -2.18
CA PRO A 160 -5.32 25.08 -3.60
C PRO A 160 -6.81 24.94 -3.95
N LYS A 161 -7.35 25.93 -4.68
CA LYS A 161 -8.75 25.88 -5.13
C LYS A 161 -8.95 24.65 -6.03
N CYS A 162 -10.12 24.04 -5.95
CA CYS A 162 -10.52 23.09 -6.98
C CYS A 162 -10.63 23.83 -8.32
N GLY A 163 -10.16 23.22 -9.41
CA GLY A 163 -10.19 23.81 -10.75
C GLY A 163 -8.82 23.99 -11.41
N ASP A 164 -7.74 23.38 -10.90
CA ASP A 164 -6.49 23.29 -11.66
C ASP A 164 -6.77 22.50 -12.97
N PRO A 165 -6.18 22.87 -14.11
CA PRO A 165 -6.42 22.18 -15.38
C PRO A 165 -6.01 20.70 -15.35
N ASP A 166 -5.03 20.36 -14.50
CA ASP A 166 -4.55 18.99 -14.32
C ASP A 166 -5.39 18.19 -13.30
N GLN A 167 -6.37 18.80 -12.61
CA GLN A 167 -7.22 18.08 -11.66
C GLN A 167 -8.25 17.22 -12.39
N ILE A 168 -8.15 15.90 -12.18
CA ILE A 168 -9.16 14.93 -12.61
C ILE A 168 -10.22 14.67 -11.53
N GLY A 169 -9.94 15.05 -10.29
CA GLY A 169 -10.90 15.03 -9.21
C GLY A 169 -10.50 16.01 -8.11
N CYS A 170 -11.49 16.68 -7.53
CA CYS A 170 -11.29 17.54 -6.37
C CYS A 170 -12.55 17.57 -5.51
N ARG A 171 -12.38 17.44 -4.21
CA ARG A 171 -13.45 17.60 -3.22
C ARG A 171 -12.90 18.26 -1.96
N THR A 172 -13.78 18.94 -1.24
CA THR A 172 -13.47 19.48 0.08
C THR A 172 -14.19 18.70 1.16
N GLU A 173 -13.60 18.66 2.36
CA GLU A 173 -14.17 17.98 3.52
C GLU A 173 -13.88 18.80 4.77
N THR A 174 -14.92 19.06 5.58
CA THR A 174 -14.73 19.76 6.86
C THR A 174 -14.46 18.74 7.96
N THR A 175 -13.42 19.00 8.76
CA THR A 175 -13.03 18.15 9.89
C THR A 175 -12.88 19.00 11.17
N PRO A 176 -12.85 18.38 12.37
CA PRO A 176 -12.58 19.12 13.60
C PRO A 176 -11.23 19.86 13.61
N ARG A 177 -10.28 19.43 12.78
CA ARG A 177 -8.94 20.06 12.66
C ARG A 177 -8.89 21.18 11.63
N GLY A 178 -9.94 21.35 10.83
CA GLY A 178 -9.99 22.34 9.75
C GLY A 178 -10.53 21.79 8.44
N LEU A 179 -10.32 22.55 7.36
CA LEU A 179 -10.80 22.22 6.02
C LEU A 179 -9.76 21.40 5.26
N LEU A 180 -10.20 20.28 4.69
CA LEU A 180 -9.41 19.44 3.79
C LEU A 180 -9.75 19.73 2.33
N TRP A 181 -8.74 19.70 1.47
CA TRP A 181 -8.85 19.63 0.02
C TRP A 181 -8.22 18.34 -0.46
N LEU A 182 -9.02 17.46 -1.05
CA LEU A 182 -8.59 16.19 -1.59
C LEU A 182 -8.66 16.27 -3.11
N SER A 183 -7.53 16.05 -3.75
CA SER A 183 -7.41 16.19 -5.21
C SER A 183 -6.62 15.03 -5.80
N THR A 184 -7.03 14.61 -6.99
CA THR A 184 -6.22 13.76 -7.86
C THR A 184 -5.90 14.56 -9.10
N LEU A 185 -4.61 14.67 -9.41
CA LEU A 185 -4.09 15.38 -10.58
C LEU A 185 -3.52 14.37 -11.59
N ARG A 186 -3.55 14.73 -12.86
CA ARG A 186 -2.90 14.00 -13.94
C ARG A 186 -2.13 14.97 -14.82
N SER A 187 -0.81 14.84 -14.84
CA SER A 187 0.08 15.59 -15.74
C SER A 187 0.84 14.60 -16.61
N GLY A 188 0.45 14.50 -17.89
CA GLY A 188 0.91 13.44 -18.77
C GLY A 188 0.55 12.04 -18.22
N ASP A 189 1.56 11.20 -18.00
CA ASP A 189 1.38 9.85 -17.44
C ASP A 189 1.47 9.82 -15.90
N VAL A 190 1.82 10.95 -15.28
CA VAL A 190 1.95 11.05 -13.84
C VAL A 190 0.59 11.32 -13.24
N VAL A 191 0.23 10.51 -12.26
CA VAL A 191 -0.96 10.70 -11.44
C VAL A 191 -0.50 11.06 -10.04
N THR A 192 -1.10 12.09 -9.45
CA THR A 192 -0.76 12.58 -8.12
C THR A 192 -2.02 12.64 -7.26
N ASN A 193 -2.02 11.95 -6.12
CA ASN A 193 -3.00 12.13 -5.07
C ASN A 193 -2.47 13.16 -4.07
N ARG A 194 -3.21 14.25 -3.85
CA ARG A 194 -2.79 15.36 -2.99
C ARG A 194 -3.90 15.72 -2.01
N VAL A 195 -3.54 15.83 -0.74
CA VAL A 195 -4.44 16.31 0.31
C VAL A 195 -3.80 17.43 1.11
N GLY A 196 -4.45 18.60 1.14
CA GLY A 196 -4.10 19.72 2.00
C GLY A 196 -5.09 19.88 3.15
N LEU A 197 -4.61 20.24 4.34
CA LEU A 197 -5.37 20.61 5.53
C LEU A 197 -5.02 22.06 5.88
N ALA A 198 -6.03 22.92 5.95
CA ALA A 198 -5.92 24.22 6.57
C ALA A 198 -6.32 24.08 8.04
N ALA A 199 -5.33 23.89 8.90
CA ALA A 199 -5.51 23.96 10.33
C ALA A 199 -5.38 25.42 10.81
N PRO A 200 -5.83 25.76 12.03
CA PRO A 200 -5.75 27.12 12.56
C PRO A 200 -4.34 27.73 12.52
N ASN A 201 -3.32 26.91 12.80
CA ASN A 201 -1.93 27.36 12.97
C ASN A 201 -0.99 26.92 11.84
N ALA A 202 -1.45 26.08 10.91
CA ALA A 202 -0.60 25.52 9.86
C ALA A 202 -1.40 25.08 8.63
N HIS A 203 -0.75 25.10 7.48
CA HIS A 203 -1.19 24.37 6.30
C HIS A 203 -0.35 23.10 6.13
N VAL A 204 -0.97 21.93 6.25
CA VAL A 204 -0.31 20.62 6.09
C VAL A 204 -0.72 20.03 4.76
N GLN A 205 0.22 19.69 3.89
CA GLN A 205 -0.06 19.10 2.60
C GLN A 205 0.78 17.84 2.41
N PHE A 206 0.12 16.74 2.07
CA PHE A 206 0.78 15.54 1.56
C PHE A 206 0.39 15.32 0.12
N TRP A 207 1.31 14.77 -0.66
CA TRP A 207 0.98 14.19 -1.94
C TRP A 207 1.81 12.96 -2.24
N SER A 208 1.24 12.07 -3.03
CA SER A 208 1.88 10.88 -3.54
C SER A 208 1.66 10.78 -5.03
N ASP A 209 2.68 10.38 -5.76
CA ASP A 209 2.58 10.14 -7.19
C ASP A 209 3.16 8.78 -7.60
N ASN A 210 3.00 8.48 -8.88
CA ASN A 210 3.48 7.26 -9.53
C ASN A 210 4.85 7.44 -10.22
N SER A 211 5.65 8.42 -9.79
CA SER A 211 7.02 8.66 -10.25
C SER A 211 7.99 8.76 -9.07
N GLY A 212 9.10 8.03 -9.13
CA GLY A 212 10.17 8.12 -8.15
C GLY A 212 11.17 9.25 -8.42
N VAL A 213 10.87 10.18 -9.31
CA VAL A 213 11.82 11.20 -9.76
C VAL A 213 11.35 12.57 -9.29
N LEU A 214 12.29 13.39 -8.81
CA LEU A 214 11.97 14.77 -8.46
C LEU A 214 11.50 15.55 -9.68
N PRO A 215 10.41 16.34 -9.56
CA PRO A 215 9.99 17.27 -10.58
C PRO A 215 11.13 18.23 -10.94
N ARG A 216 11.37 18.42 -12.24
CA ARG A 216 12.30 19.43 -12.74
C ARG A 216 11.58 20.25 -13.80
N THR A 217 11.73 21.56 -13.72
CA THR A 217 11.14 22.49 -14.69
C THR A 217 11.57 22.13 -16.10
N GLY A 218 10.59 22.02 -17.01
CA GLY A 218 10.82 21.68 -18.41
C GLY A 218 11.14 20.21 -18.70
N VAL A 219 11.12 19.32 -17.69
CA VAL A 219 11.38 17.89 -17.87
C VAL A 219 10.12 17.08 -17.58
N ARG A 220 9.71 16.25 -18.56
CA ARG A 220 8.59 15.32 -18.37
C ARG A 220 8.98 14.24 -17.36
N LEU A 221 8.16 14.08 -16.32
CA LEU A 221 8.32 13.03 -15.33
C LEU A 221 7.91 11.67 -15.91
N PRO A 222 8.75 10.62 -15.77
CA PRO A 222 8.40 9.28 -16.22
C PRO A 222 7.47 8.60 -15.21
N LYS A 223 6.44 7.92 -15.72
CA LYS A 223 5.65 6.97 -14.93
C LYS A 223 6.51 5.73 -14.62
N GLN A 224 6.60 5.36 -13.34
CA GLN A 224 7.44 4.25 -12.85
C GLN A 224 6.66 3.19 -12.06
N ARG A 225 5.35 3.40 -11.88
CA ARG A 225 4.39 2.43 -11.32
C ARG A 225 2.98 2.69 -11.87
N PRO A 226 2.05 1.72 -11.83
CA PRO A 226 0.71 1.88 -12.39
C PRO A 226 -0.11 2.99 -11.75
N GLU A 227 -0.03 3.10 -10.43
CA GLU A 227 -0.82 3.98 -9.55
C GLU A 227 0.09 4.72 -8.58
N PRO A 228 -0.33 5.88 -8.02
CA PRO A 228 0.43 6.56 -6.97
C PRO A 228 0.84 5.63 -5.83
N THR A 229 1.95 5.95 -5.16
CA THR A 229 2.43 5.14 -4.02
C THR A 229 1.35 4.95 -2.96
N LEU A 230 0.62 6.02 -2.66
CA LEU A 230 -0.49 6.04 -1.71
C LEU A 230 -1.80 6.42 -2.41
N THR A 231 -2.87 5.74 -2.01
CA THR A 231 -4.24 6.10 -2.40
C THR A 231 -4.64 7.46 -1.83
N LEU A 232 -5.65 8.11 -2.41
CA LEU A 232 -6.12 9.41 -1.93
C LEU A 232 -6.58 9.35 -0.46
N ASP A 233 -7.20 8.24 -0.04
CA ASP A 233 -7.65 8.05 1.33
C ASP A 233 -6.48 7.83 2.31
N GLN A 234 -5.41 7.14 1.88
CA GLN A 234 -4.18 7.04 2.69
C GLN A 234 -3.50 8.41 2.82
N VAL A 235 -3.44 9.21 1.75
CA VAL A 235 -2.90 10.58 1.81
C VAL A 235 -3.75 11.44 2.75
N ARG A 236 -5.09 11.30 2.72
CA ARG A 236 -6.00 11.96 3.67
C ARG A 236 -5.67 11.58 5.12
N GLN A 237 -5.44 10.30 5.40
CA GLN A 237 -5.07 9.84 6.74
C GLN A 237 -3.72 10.42 7.20
N LEU A 238 -2.72 10.50 6.31
CA LEU A 238 -1.44 11.13 6.61
C LEU A 238 -1.60 12.61 6.99
N THR A 239 -2.37 13.38 6.22
CA THR A 239 -2.60 14.79 6.50
C THR A 239 -3.32 15.00 7.84
N LEU A 240 -4.12 14.03 8.28
CA LEU A 240 -4.80 14.04 9.58
C LEU A 240 -3.96 13.46 10.74
N THR A 241 -2.67 13.17 10.54
CA THR A 241 -1.78 12.70 11.61
C THR A 241 -1.70 13.76 12.73
N PRO A 242 -1.98 13.40 14.00
CA PRO A 242 -1.91 14.33 15.11
C PRO A 242 -0.53 14.96 15.30
N GLY A 243 -0.48 16.25 15.65
CA GLY A 243 0.76 16.96 15.96
C GLY A 243 1.55 17.48 14.75
N LEU A 244 0.99 17.40 13.54
CA LEU A 244 1.58 18.04 12.35
C LEU A 244 1.26 19.54 12.25
N ASP A 245 0.21 20.00 12.94
CA ASP A 245 -0.03 21.40 13.23
C ASP A 245 0.95 21.86 14.32
N LEU A 246 1.70 22.91 14.02
CA LEU A 246 2.75 23.47 14.88
C LEU A 246 2.17 24.14 16.13
#